data_AF-A0A835G6E6-F1
#
_entry.id   AF-A0A835G6E6-F1
#
_cell.length_a   1.000
_cell.length_b   1.000
_cell.length_c   1.000
_cell.angle_alpha   90.00
_cell.angle_beta   90.00
_cell.angle_gamma   90.00
#
_symmetry.space_group_name_H-M   'P 1'
#
loop_
_entity.id
_entity.type
_entity.pdbx_description
1 polymer ?
#
loop_
_entity_poly.entity_id
_entity_poly.type
_entity_poly.pdbx_seq_one_letter_code
_entity_poly.pdbx_strand_id
1 'polypeptide(L)'
;MAMSNEQFQQLLSTITANKRGTFASCTFTYDGKKNSDAVEAFLAAATVFKSTEKISDSDALQSLPLLLRDEAAVWWQGVKTGVTQWEDFCTKLRHTFARENRHSWCTTKLHMKSRRRTLRQKRLSQERGPCSRWLLLQHLPSHSRLI
;
A
#
# COMPACT_ATOMS: atom_id res chain seq x y z
N MET A 1 59.60 -15.81 -9.35
CA MET A 1 59.40 -14.37 -9.14
C MET A 1 58.10 -14.20 -8.36
N ALA A 2 58.18 -13.78 -7.09
CA ALA A 2 57.00 -13.52 -6.26
C ALA A 2 56.67 -12.02 -6.32
N MET A 3 55.40 -11.66 -6.46
CA MET A 3 54.93 -10.26 -6.39
C MET A 3 55.30 -9.67 -5.02
N SER A 4 55.76 -8.41 -4.98
CA SER A 4 56.11 -7.77 -3.71
C SER A 4 54.87 -7.45 -2.87
N ASN A 5 55.03 -7.41 -1.54
CA ASN A 5 53.93 -7.05 -0.64
C ASN A 5 53.35 -5.67 -0.93
N GLU A 6 54.17 -4.73 -1.43
CA GLU A 6 53.73 -3.39 -1.80
C GLU A 6 52.77 -3.42 -3.00
N GLN A 7 53.10 -4.21 -4.02
CA GLN A 7 52.22 -4.40 -5.19
C GLN A 7 50.90 -5.07 -4.79
N PHE A 8 50.95 -6.03 -3.85
CA PHE A 8 49.75 -6.65 -3.32
C PHE A 8 48.87 -5.67 -2.51
N GLN A 9 49.49 -4.83 -1.68
CA GLN A 9 48.76 -3.80 -0.92
C GLN A 9 48.14 -2.73 -1.83
N GLN A 10 48.84 -2.31 -2.88
CA GLN A 10 48.30 -1.40 -3.90
C GLN A 10 47.14 -2.03 -4.68
N LEU A 11 47.22 -3.33 -4.98
CA LEU A 11 46.11 -4.05 -5.61
C LEU A 11 44.88 -4.10 -4.68
N LEU A 12 45.07 -4.46 -3.41
CA LEU A 12 43.99 -4.51 -2.42
C LEU A 12 43.34 -3.14 -2.20
N SER A 13 44.13 -2.06 -2.13
CA SER A 13 43.58 -0.70 -2.00
C SER A 13 42.78 -0.30 -3.24
N THR A 14 43.25 -0.66 -4.44
CA THR A 14 42.54 -0.38 -5.69
C THR A 14 41.22 -1.17 -5.79
N ILE A 15 41.23 -2.45 -5.42
CA ILE A 15 40.02 -3.30 -5.43
C ILE A 15 39.00 -2.80 -4.42
N THR A 16 39.43 -2.38 -3.22
CA THR A 16 38.52 -1.88 -2.18
C THR A 16 37.99 -0.48 -2.50
N ALA A 17 38.82 0.41 -3.05
CA ALA A 17 38.40 1.76 -3.47
C ALA A 17 37.43 1.75 -4.65
N ASN A 18 37.48 0.72 -5.51
CA ASN A 18 36.64 0.64 -6.70
C ASN A 18 35.31 -0.11 -6.48
N LYS A 19 35.01 -0.53 -5.25
CA LYS A 19 33.68 -1.04 -4.88
C LYS A 19 32.69 0.12 -4.81
N ARG A 20 32.21 0.55 -5.99
CA ARG A 20 31.04 1.43 -6.07
C ARG A 20 29.82 0.61 -5.68
N GLY A 21 29.21 0.95 -4.56
CA GLY A 21 27.96 0.30 -4.12
C GLY A 21 26.88 0.53 -5.18
N THR A 22 26.25 -0.54 -5.65
CA THR A 22 25.13 -0.47 -6.61
C THR A 22 24.06 -1.47 -6.17
N PHE A 23 22.83 -1.31 -6.66
CA PHE A 23 21.76 -2.27 -6.39
C PHE A 23 21.89 -3.62 -7.13
N ALA A 24 23.04 -3.92 -7.75
CA ALA A 24 23.25 -5.16 -8.51
C ALA A 24 23.22 -6.43 -7.63
N SER A 25 23.55 -6.31 -6.35
CA SER A 25 23.50 -7.40 -5.37
C SER A 25 22.12 -7.56 -4.70
N CYS A 26 21.15 -6.69 -5.02
CA CYS A 26 19.81 -6.79 -4.46
C CYS A 26 19.01 -7.92 -5.10
N THR A 27 18.27 -8.65 -4.27
CA THR A 27 17.37 -9.72 -4.68
C THR A 27 15.89 -9.30 -4.73
N PHE A 28 15.56 -8.12 -4.21
CA PHE A 28 14.19 -7.61 -4.20
C PHE A 28 13.89 -6.81 -5.47
N THR A 29 12.65 -6.92 -5.95
CA THR A 29 12.20 -6.23 -7.17
C THR A 29 10.77 -5.75 -7.01
N TYR A 30 10.42 -4.67 -7.71
CA TYR A 30 9.09 -4.08 -7.69
C TYR A 30 8.48 -4.07 -9.10
N ASP A 31 7.29 -4.64 -9.24
CA ASP A 31 6.58 -4.87 -10.50
C ASP A 31 5.62 -3.73 -10.89
N GLY A 32 5.43 -2.73 -10.03
CA GLY A 32 4.49 -1.64 -10.29
C GLY A 32 3.06 -1.89 -9.79
N LYS A 33 2.84 -2.90 -8.93
CA LYS A 33 1.54 -3.11 -8.31
C LYS A 33 1.08 -1.87 -7.53
N LYS A 34 -0.13 -1.37 -7.85
CA LYS A 34 -0.80 -0.23 -7.20
C LYS A 34 -1.34 -0.60 -5.81
N ASN A 35 -0.44 -1.03 -4.93
CA ASN A 35 -0.73 -1.35 -3.54
C ASN A 35 0.18 -0.50 -2.65
N SER A 36 -0.43 0.29 -1.77
CA SER A 36 0.29 1.16 -0.84
C SER A 36 1.27 0.37 0.04
N ASP A 37 0.88 -0.81 0.52
CA ASP A 37 1.73 -1.62 1.41
C ASP A 37 2.96 -2.17 0.67
N ALA A 38 2.78 -2.57 -0.59
CA ALA A 38 3.88 -3.08 -1.41
C ALA A 38 4.90 -1.98 -1.76
N VAL A 39 4.42 -0.76 -2.03
CA VAL A 39 5.26 0.41 -2.31
C VAL A 39 6.10 0.78 -1.08
N GLU A 40 5.47 0.88 0.10
CA GLU A 40 6.21 1.22 1.33
C GLU A 40 7.20 0.12 1.73
N ALA A 41 6.83 -1.16 1.59
CA ALA A 41 7.74 -2.27 1.85
C ALA A 41 8.98 -2.23 0.95
N PHE A 42 8.78 -1.95 -0.35
CA PHE A 42 9.88 -1.79 -1.30
C PHE A 42 10.78 -0.59 -0.96
N LEU A 43 10.19 0.58 -0.69
CA LEU A 43 10.94 1.79 -0.35
C LEU A 43 11.72 1.63 0.96
N ALA A 44 11.14 0.96 1.96
CA ALA A 44 11.82 0.67 3.21
C ALA A 44 13.04 -0.24 2.98
N ALA A 45 12.87 -1.34 2.24
CA ALA A 45 13.97 -2.25 1.90
C ALA A 45 15.08 -1.55 1.10
N ALA A 46 14.71 -0.76 0.08
CA ALA A 46 15.66 -0.01 -0.74
C ALA A 46 16.44 1.04 0.07
N THR A 47 15.76 1.74 0.98
CA THR A 47 16.40 2.76 1.83
C THR A 47 17.37 2.14 2.84
N VAL A 48 16.98 1.01 3.45
CA VAL A 48 17.87 0.24 4.33
C VAL A 48 19.10 -0.23 3.56
N PHE A 49 18.90 -0.85 2.39
CA PHE A 49 20.00 -1.35 1.57
C PHE A 49 20.98 -0.24 1.17
N LYS A 50 20.45 0.90 0.71
CA LYS A 50 21.24 2.08 0.36
C LYS A 50 22.11 2.56 1.53
N SER A 51 21.55 2.57 2.75
CA SER A 51 22.26 2.98 3.97
C SER A 51 23.35 1.99 4.36
N THR A 52 23.06 0.68 4.27
CA THR A 52 24.02 -0.39 4.59
C THR A 52 25.20 -0.41 3.62
N GLU A 53 24.93 -0.28 2.32
CA GLU A 53 25.94 -0.35 1.26
C GLU A 53 26.59 1.02 0.96
N LYS A 54 26.20 2.08 1.70
CA LYS A 54 26.70 3.47 1.56
C LYS A 54 26.66 3.98 0.12
N ILE A 55 25.56 3.70 -0.57
CA ILE A 55 25.38 4.07 -1.98
C ILE A 55 25.03 5.56 -2.07
N SER A 56 25.71 6.27 -2.97
CA SER A 56 25.40 7.67 -3.26
C SER A 56 24.03 7.80 -3.94
N ASP A 57 23.36 8.94 -3.79
CA ASP A 57 22.07 9.16 -4.45
C ASP A 57 22.15 8.99 -5.97
N SER A 58 23.23 9.46 -6.61
CA SER A 58 23.41 9.30 -8.05
C SER A 58 23.54 7.83 -8.46
N ASP A 59 24.35 7.05 -7.73
CA ASP A 59 24.57 5.63 -8.05
C ASP A 59 23.31 4.79 -7.76
N ALA A 60 22.57 5.16 -6.71
CA ALA A 60 21.28 4.57 -6.39
C ALA A 60 20.27 4.81 -7.52
N LEU A 61 20.13 6.05 -7.99
CA LEU A 61 19.22 6.39 -9.09
C LEU A 61 19.61 5.72 -10.42
N GLN A 62 20.91 5.56 -10.69
CA GLN A 62 21.38 4.85 -11.88
C GLN A 62 21.10 3.35 -11.83
N SER A 63 21.10 2.75 -10.64
CA SER A 63 20.87 1.30 -10.48
C SER A 63 19.40 0.93 -10.20
N LEU A 64 18.51 1.91 -10.04
CA LEU A 64 17.05 1.69 -9.94
C LEU A 64 16.42 0.82 -11.04
N PRO A 65 16.78 0.95 -12.33
CA PRO A 65 16.24 0.09 -13.39
C PRO A 65 16.47 -1.40 -13.18
N LEU A 66 17.43 -1.81 -12.32
CA LEU A 66 17.67 -3.21 -11.96
C LEU A 66 16.63 -3.75 -10.99
N LEU A 67 16.07 -2.87 -10.16
CA LEU A 67 15.08 -3.21 -9.14
C LEU A 67 13.64 -3.14 -9.67
N LEU A 68 13.40 -2.26 -10.64
CA LEU A 68 12.07 -2.03 -11.21
C LEU A 68 11.80 -3.00 -12.36
N ARG A 69 10.62 -3.61 -12.37
CA ARG A 69 10.13 -4.51 -13.41
C ARG A 69 8.80 -4.01 -13.97
N ASP A 70 8.44 -4.53 -15.14
CA ASP A 70 7.13 -4.33 -15.79
C ASP A 70 6.69 -2.86 -15.84
N GLU A 71 5.53 -2.52 -15.24
CA GLU A 71 4.94 -1.18 -15.28
C GLU A 71 5.83 -0.14 -14.58
N ALA A 72 6.53 -0.54 -13.51
CA ALA A 72 7.43 0.36 -12.78
C ALA A 72 8.68 0.73 -13.59
N ALA A 73 9.22 -0.22 -14.37
CA ALA A 73 10.38 0.03 -15.22
C ALA A 73 10.07 1.04 -16.33
N VAL A 74 8.91 0.88 -16.99
CA VAL A 74 8.44 1.80 -18.03
C VAL A 74 8.17 3.19 -17.45
N TRP A 75 7.49 3.25 -16.30
CA TRP A 75 7.25 4.52 -15.60
C TRP A 75 8.55 5.26 -15.30
N TRP A 76 9.56 4.57 -14.74
CA TRP A 76 10.82 5.19 -14.36
C TRP A 76 11.56 5.84 -15.53
N GLN A 77 11.52 5.24 -16.72
CA GLN A 77 12.13 5.83 -17.92
C GLN A 77 11.54 7.20 -18.28
N GLY A 78 10.26 7.44 -17.98
CA GLY A 78 9.59 8.72 -18.22
C GLY A 78 9.89 9.80 -17.16
N VAL A 79 10.28 9.40 -15.93
CA VAL A 79 10.46 10.36 -14.82
C VAL A 79 11.93 10.59 -14.43
N LYS A 80 12.86 9.71 -14.84
CA LYS A 80 14.27 9.74 -14.44
C LYS A 80 14.99 11.07 -14.70
N THR A 81 14.59 11.84 -15.71
CA THR A 81 15.25 13.09 -16.11
C THR A 81 15.00 14.25 -15.13
N GLY A 82 13.95 14.16 -14.30
CA GLY A 82 13.58 15.18 -13.33
C GLY A 82 13.81 14.77 -11.88
N VAL A 83 14.64 13.76 -11.63
CA VAL A 83 14.89 13.21 -10.30
C VAL A 83 16.40 13.17 -10.06
N THR A 84 16.87 14.02 -9.15
CA THR A 84 18.30 14.10 -8.78
C THR A 84 18.56 13.59 -7.36
N GLN A 85 17.54 13.61 -6.49
CA GLN A 85 17.63 13.12 -5.12
C GLN A 85 16.84 11.83 -4.94
N TRP A 86 17.29 10.99 -4.01
CA TRP A 86 16.57 9.76 -3.66
C TRP A 86 15.18 10.04 -3.08
N GLU A 87 15.02 11.12 -2.30
CA GLU A 87 13.73 11.49 -1.71
C GLU A 87 12.68 11.87 -2.76
N ASP A 88 13.11 12.52 -3.85
CA ASP A 88 12.24 12.86 -4.98
C ASP A 88 11.69 11.60 -5.67
N PHE A 89 12.55 10.57 -5.80
CA PHE A 89 12.13 9.26 -6.31
C PHE A 89 11.07 8.64 -5.39
N CYS A 90 11.32 8.58 -4.08
CA CYS A 90 10.39 8.02 -3.09
C CYS A 90 9.02 8.71 -3.16
N THR A 91 9.02 10.04 -3.20
CA THR A 91 7.79 10.85 -3.27
C THR A 91 7.01 10.59 -4.57
N LYS A 92 7.68 10.54 -5.72
CA LYS A 92 7.04 10.27 -7.01
C LYS A 92 6.50 8.84 -7.10
N LEU A 93 7.23 7.86 -6.55
CA LEU A 93 6.80 6.47 -6.51
C LEU A 93 5.52 6.32 -5.67
N ARG A 94 5.49 6.92 -4.47
CA ARG A 94 4.29 6.97 -3.61
C ARG A 94 3.12 7.63 -4.32
N HIS A 95 3.34 8.80 -4.93
CA HIS A 95 2.26 9.51 -5.61
C HIS A 95 1.66 8.73 -6.79
N THR A 96 2.48 7.93 -7.48
CA THR A 96 2.04 7.16 -8.66
C THR A 96 1.37 5.84 -8.27
N PHE A 97 1.98 5.08 -7.36
CA PHE A 97 1.59 3.69 -7.08
C PHE A 97 0.89 3.47 -5.74
N ALA A 98 1.04 4.37 -4.75
CA ALA A 98 0.37 4.24 -3.45
C ALA A 98 -1.10 4.69 -3.49
N ARG A 99 -1.56 5.28 -4.60
CA ARG A 99 -2.97 5.65 -4.79
C ARG A 99 -3.80 4.41 -5.12
N GLU A 100 -4.24 3.72 -4.07
CA GLU A 100 -5.44 2.88 -4.11
C GLU A 100 -6.56 3.69 -4.76
N ASN A 101 -7.19 3.13 -5.80
CA ASN A 101 -8.33 3.71 -6.49
C ASN A 101 -9.42 4.12 -5.48
N ARG A 102 -9.40 5.38 -5.04
CA ARG A 102 -10.38 5.98 -4.11
C ARG A 102 -11.83 5.86 -4.60
N HIS A 103 -12.03 5.49 -5.87
CA HIS A 103 -13.33 5.36 -6.52
C HIS A 103 -13.93 3.94 -6.40
N SER A 104 -13.11 2.89 -6.29
CA SER A 104 -13.60 1.50 -6.17
C SER A 104 -14.09 1.17 -4.76
N TRP A 105 -13.51 1.80 -3.74
CA TRP A 105 -13.87 1.52 -2.35
C TRP A 105 -15.24 2.08 -1.93
N CYS A 106 -15.76 3.07 -2.65
CA CYS A 106 -17.06 3.68 -2.39
C CYS A 106 -18.23 2.80 -2.85
N THR A 107 -18.08 2.00 -3.91
CA THR A 107 -19.17 1.15 -4.43
C THR A 107 -19.42 -0.05 -3.52
N THR A 108 -18.37 -0.68 -2.99
CA THR A 108 -18.47 -1.86 -2.12
C THR A 108 -19.03 -1.51 -0.74
N LYS A 109 -18.65 -0.36 -0.16
CA LYS A 109 -19.19 0.09 1.14
C LYS A 109 -20.68 0.47 1.08
N LEU A 110 -21.18 0.94 -0.07
CA LEU A 110 -22.60 1.22 -0.26
C LEU A 110 -23.43 -0.06 -0.30
N HIS A 111 -22.99 -1.11 -1.01
CA HIS A 111 -23.69 -2.39 -1.03
C HIS A 111 -23.69 -3.09 0.35
N MET A 112 -22.61 -2.96 1.11
CA MET A 112 -22.48 -3.59 2.44
C MET A 112 -23.31 -2.87 3.52
N LYS A 113 -23.44 -1.53 3.45
CA LYS A 113 -24.37 -0.77 4.32
C LYS A 113 -25.84 -1.08 4.03
N SER A 114 -26.17 -1.42 2.79
CA SER A 114 -27.55 -1.78 2.41
C SER A 114 -28.02 -3.08 3.06
N ARG A 115 -27.17 -4.11 3.18
CA ARG A 115 -27.51 -5.38 3.85
C ARG A 115 -27.72 -5.26 5.37
N ARG A 116 -27.06 -4.30 6.05
CA ARG A 116 -27.25 -4.09 7.51
C ARG A 116 -28.54 -3.34 7.85
N ARG A 117 -29.05 -2.48 6.96
CA ARG A 117 -30.34 -1.79 7.16
C ARG A 117 -31.52 -2.76 7.06
N THR A 118 -31.49 -3.70 6.11
CA THR A 118 -32.54 -4.72 5.96
C THR A 118 -32.62 -5.71 7.13
N LEU A 119 -31.49 -6.04 7.77
CA LEU A 119 -31.48 -6.95 8.94
C LEU A 119 -31.96 -6.28 10.25
N ARG A 120 -31.74 -4.98 10.43
CA ARG A 120 -32.30 -4.23 11.58
C ARG A 120 -33.81 -3.99 11.43
N GLN A 121 -34.30 -3.72 10.22
CA GLN A 121 -35.74 -3.56 9.96
C GLN A 121 -36.53 -4.86 10.21
N LYS A 122 -35.94 -6.03 9.88
CA LYS A 122 -36.56 -7.34 10.14
C LYS A 122 -36.65 -7.66 11.63
N ARG A 123 -35.68 -7.27 12.46
CA ARG A 123 -35.72 -7.49 13.91
C ARG A 123 -36.75 -6.60 14.63
N LEU A 124 -36.98 -5.38 14.14
CA LEU A 124 -38.01 -4.46 14.67
C LEU A 124 -39.44 -4.76 14.21
N SER A 125 -39.62 -5.60 13.18
CA SER A 125 -40.96 -6.03 12.74
C SER A 125 -41.42 -7.33 13.41
N GLN A 126 -40.48 -8.13 13.94
CA GLN A 126 -40.81 -9.38 14.63
C GLN A 126 -41.13 -9.19 16.13
N GLU A 127 -40.72 -8.06 16.72
CA GLU A 127 -41.08 -7.64 18.09
C GLU A 127 -42.44 -6.90 18.16
N ARG A 128 -43.13 -6.72 17.03
CA ARG A 128 -44.53 -6.26 16.99
C ARG A 128 -45.45 -7.43 16.62
N GLY A 129 -45.40 -8.45 17.47
CA GLY A 129 -46.43 -9.47 17.55
C GLY A 129 -47.79 -8.87 17.97
N PRO A 130 -48.90 -9.62 17.81
CA PRO A 130 -50.29 -9.15 17.79
C PRO A 130 -50.87 -8.70 19.15
N CYS A 131 -50.07 -8.13 20.05
CA CYS A 131 -50.51 -7.75 21.39
C CYS A 131 -51.15 -6.34 21.46
N SER A 132 -50.98 -5.50 20.44
CA SER A 132 -51.53 -4.13 20.44
C SER A 132 -53.02 -4.04 20.09
N ARG A 133 -53.67 -5.13 19.68
CA ARG A 133 -55.10 -5.14 19.31
C ARG A 133 -56.04 -5.54 20.47
N TRP A 134 -55.53 -6.17 21.52
CA TRP A 134 -56.33 -6.54 22.70
C TRP A 134 -56.47 -5.41 23.74
N LEU A 135 -55.65 -4.36 23.67
CA LEU A 135 -55.69 -3.26 24.63
C LEU A 135 -56.76 -2.20 24.34
N LEU A 136 -57.50 -2.31 23.21
CA LEU A 136 -58.57 -1.38 22.83
C LEU A 136 -59.99 -1.92 23.09
N LEU A 137 -60.14 -3.11 23.67
CA LEU A 137 -61.44 -3.71 23.97
C LEU A 137 -61.83 -3.70 25.46
N GLN A 138 -61.02 -3.10 26.34
CA GLN A 138 -61.31 -3.00 27.79
C GLN A 138 -61.84 -1.64 28.26
N HIS A 139 -62.05 -0.67 27.35
CA HIS A 139 -62.60 0.64 27.69
C HIS A 139 -63.88 1.00 26.90
N LEU A 140 -64.79 0.04 26.69
CA LEU A 140 -66.16 0.37 26.29
C LEU A 140 -67.05 0.48 27.54
N PRO A 141 -67.66 1.65 27.81
CA PRO A 141 -68.61 1.82 28.90
C PRO A 141 -69.87 0.97 28.73
N SER A 142 -70.26 0.33 29.82
CA SER A 142 -71.42 -0.55 29.98
C SER A 142 -72.75 0.21 30.01
N HIS A 143 -73.24 0.78 28.90
CA HIS A 143 -74.62 1.27 28.85
C HIS A 143 -75.17 1.22 27.41
N SER A 144 -75.59 0.03 26.99
CA SER A 144 -76.62 -0.23 25.95
C SER A 144 -76.74 -1.75 25.77
N ARG A 145 -77.27 -2.44 26.78
CA ARG A 145 -77.65 -3.84 26.66
C ARG A 145 -78.94 -4.09 27.43
N LEU A 146 -80.04 -3.54 26.93
CA LEU A 146 -81.38 -4.05 27.23
C LEU A 146 -82.26 -3.85 25.99
N ILE A 147 -82.62 -5.02 25.42
CA ILE A 147 -83.81 -5.36 24.61
C ILE A 147 -83.92 -4.68 23.23
#